data_AF-A0A7I4Z697-F1
#
_entry.id   AF-A0A7I4Z697-F1
#
_cell.length_a   1.000
_cell.length_b   1.000
_cell.length_c   1.000
_cell.angle_alpha   90.00
_cell.angle_beta   90.00
_cell.angle_gamma   90.00
#
_symmetry.space_group_name_H-M   'P 1'
#
loop_
_entity.id
_entity.type
_entity.pdbx_description
1 polymer ?
#
loop_
_entity_poly.entity_id
_entity_poly.type
_entity_poly.pdbx_seq_one_letter_code
_entity_poly.pdbx_strand_id
1 'polypeptide(L)'
;MRLAYVVMLIVVLYISNNHPVNAHIESCCRNRGVPDACSHALCRLESPPGDIERYTIFEARTGCAHYLTEIAECLVDGRDSSECCRTTAIQADENSCLAICRGSSNGVNRWIRYQSCLAINLPSMYTCILRSHSNTPTPPQLLKVISKSSTSAHIQWSAPAKYPELVHIYKVHVTDTSDALHEEVIHSTKLFSINLTNLRPEGKYSIFVVAHSSDLSRKSTPSDILHISTSTINHQDGVSYSSTVQLPYDATKVTLPCRLRMGVGAKMHMVWEKRVGSSHRKIEGNRFKVTTYASEDGTGVLVSALDIRSLERSDFGMYKCHVRGHSNDYGEIHLVAHSHAIGRPPLSPPETPLECCSRAVFRAHCHSVCHVGSDRKRGLKPGNFLPQYRCLDEFQSLLRCTLSEMNSAACCIRKKVPYHCLGMCDSNYELTTLNGHNCLEHESHVRQCQIEAINLRPEAVSDLHIRTEVDTTVLNWEHSDKAEVYHVYHRRRKGAWKSFSLTKTTARIKNADEILVIAVNAYGSASANRIAFEGNEWVGNYD
;
A
#
# COMPACT_ATOMS: atom_id res chain seq x y z
N MET A 1 -54.81 -46.47 6.11
CA MET A 1 -53.71 -46.09 7.03
C MET A 1 -52.40 -45.71 6.34
N ARG A 2 -52.03 -46.26 5.17
CA ARG A 2 -50.76 -45.92 4.50
C ARG A 2 -50.74 -44.57 3.75
N LEU A 3 -51.89 -44.06 3.27
CA LEU A 3 -51.96 -42.75 2.61
C LEU A 3 -51.79 -41.58 3.60
N ALA A 4 -52.35 -41.68 4.80
CA ALA A 4 -52.24 -40.65 5.83
C ALA A 4 -50.80 -40.47 6.34
N TYR A 5 -50.01 -41.55 6.39
CA TYR A 5 -48.60 -41.50 6.77
C TYR A 5 -47.73 -40.83 5.69
N VAL A 6 -48.03 -41.05 4.41
CA VAL A 6 -47.30 -40.44 3.29
C VAL A 6 -47.64 -38.95 3.17
N VAL A 7 -48.90 -38.56 3.40
CA VAL A 7 -49.28 -37.14 3.46
C VAL A 7 -48.68 -36.44 4.69
N MET A 8 -48.64 -37.09 5.86
CA MET A 8 -47.93 -36.56 7.03
C MET A 8 -46.42 -36.44 6.80
N LEU A 9 -45.77 -37.39 6.13
CA LEU A 9 -44.34 -37.32 5.79
C LEU A 9 -44.05 -36.22 4.77
N ILE A 10 -44.91 -36.02 3.76
CA ILE A 10 -44.76 -34.94 2.78
C ILE A 10 -45.03 -33.58 3.45
N VAL A 11 -46.02 -33.48 4.35
CA VAL A 11 -46.29 -32.24 5.10
C VAL A 11 -45.17 -31.94 6.11
N VAL A 12 -44.59 -32.93 6.78
CA VAL A 12 -43.43 -32.76 7.67
C VAL A 12 -42.17 -32.38 6.87
N LEU A 13 -41.96 -32.94 5.68
CA LEU A 13 -40.86 -32.55 4.77
C LEU A 13 -41.09 -31.17 4.11
N TYR A 14 -42.35 -30.74 3.94
CA TYR A 14 -42.67 -29.39 3.44
C TYR A 14 -42.54 -28.32 4.53
N ILE A 15 -42.85 -28.65 5.80
CA ILE A 15 -42.73 -27.73 6.94
C ILE A 15 -41.27 -27.55 7.39
N SER A 16 -40.36 -28.50 7.11
CA SER A 16 -38.94 -28.39 7.46
C SER A 16 -38.10 -27.45 6.57
N ASN A 17 -38.66 -26.88 5.50
CA ASN A 17 -37.89 -26.07 4.54
C ASN A 17 -37.93 -24.55 4.75
N ASN A 18 -38.62 -24.05 5.79
CA ASN A 18 -38.60 -22.62 6.15
C ASN A 18 -37.62 -22.28 7.29
N HIS A 19 -36.85 -23.26 7.78
CA HIS A 19 -35.83 -23.02 8.82
C HIS A 19 -34.43 -22.53 8.36
N PRO A 20 -34.06 -22.34 7.06
CA PRO A 20 -32.66 -22.13 6.69
C PRO A 20 -32.14 -20.71 6.97
N VAL A 21 -33.00 -19.69 6.99
CA VAL A 21 -32.56 -18.29 7.11
C VAL A 21 -32.02 -17.98 8.51
N ASN A 22 -32.80 -18.25 9.57
CA ASN A 22 -32.36 -17.99 10.95
C ASN A 22 -31.13 -18.82 11.33
N ALA A 23 -31.09 -20.10 10.93
CA ALA A 23 -29.93 -20.96 11.20
C ALA A 23 -28.65 -20.43 10.52
N HIS A 24 -28.78 -19.85 9.32
CA HIS A 24 -27.66 -19.22 8.62
C HIS A 24 -27.20 -17.93 9.31
N ILE A 25 -28.14 -17.06 9.71
CA ILE A 25 -27.83 -15.78 10.37
C ILE A 25 -27.20 -16.00 11.75
N GLU A 26 -27.74 -16.91 12.56
CA GLU A 26 -27.14 -17.26 13.85
C GLU A 26 -25.72 -17.81 13.69
N SER A 27 -25.52 -18.71 12.72
CA SER A 27 -24.18 -19.23 12.42
C SER A 27 -23.22 -18.10 12.02
N CYS A 28 -23.67 -17.15 11.20
CA CYS A 28 -22.90 -15.94 10.87
C CYS A 28 -22.50 -15.17 12.15
N CYS A 29 -23.46 -14.89 13.04
CA CYS A 29 -23.19 -14.16 14.26
C CYS A 29 -22.16 -14.87 15.16
N ARG A 30 -22.35 -16.18 15.41
CA ARG A 30 -21.42 -16.97 16.24
C ARG A 30 -20.02 -17.01 15.63
N ASN A 31 -19.91 -17.16 14.31
CA ASN A 31 -18.63 -17.17 13.60
C ASN A 31 -17.91 -15.81 13.63
N ARG A 32 -18.64 -14.70 13.84
CA ARG A 32 -18.08 -13.35 14.04
C ARG A 32 -17.83 -13.00 15.51
N GLY A 33 -17.89 -14.00 16.41
CA GLY A 33 -17.56 -13.82 17.83
C GLY A 33 -18.69 -13.24 18.67
N VAL A 34 -19.92 -13.18 18.15
CA VAL A 34 -21.10 -12.76 18.92
C VAL A 34 -21.44 -13.86 19.95
N PRO A 35 -21.52 -13.55 21.26
CA PRO A 35 -21.85 -14.53 22.28
C PRO A 35 -23.18 -15.21 22.03
N ASP A 36 -23.32 -16.48 22.43
CA ASP A 36 -24.55 -17.26 22.20
C ASP A 36 -25.81 -16.54 22.71
N ALA A 37 -25.74 -15.90 23.89
CA ALA A 37 -26.86 -15.13 24.43
C ALA A 37 -27.32 -14.01 23.48
N CYS A 38 -26.39 -13.27 22.89
CA CYS A 38 -26.68 -12.21 21.92
C CYS A 38 -27.13 -12.75 20.57
N SER A 39 -26.50 -13.84 20.10
CA SER A 39 -26.87 -14.49 18.85
C SER A 39 -28.30 -15.03 18.91
N HIS A 40 -28.68 -15.71 19.99
CA HIS A 40 -30.04 -16.22 20.17
C HIS A 40 -31.08 -15.09 20.27
N ALA A 41 -30.71 -13.98 20.93
CA ALA A 41 -31.63 -12.86 21.15
C ALA A 41 -31.83 -11.97 19.91
N LEU A 42 -30.78 -11.77 19.10
CA LEU A 42 -30.77 -10.73 18.05
C LEU A 42 -30.48 -11.24 16.64
N CYS A 43 -30.09 -12.50 16.45
CA CYS A 43 -29.77 -13.05 15.13
C CYS A 43 -30.88 -13.97 14.58
N ARG A 44 -32.09 -13.87 15.14
CA ARG A 44 -33.29 -14.62 14.70
C ARG A 44 -34.37 -13.66 14.21
N LEU A 45 -34.49 -13.52 12.90
CA LEU A 45 -35.44 -12.59 12.29
C LEU A 45 -36.90 -12.96 12.54
N GLU A 46 -37.21 -14.26 12.66
CA GLU A 46 -38.58 -14.74 12.89
C GLU A 46 -38.98 -14.73 14.38
N SER A 47 -38.01 -14.57 15.28
CA SER A 47 -38.21 -14.51 16.73
C SER A 47 -37.51 -13.27 17.30
N PRO A 48 -37.97 -12.04 16.93
CA PRO A 48 -37.45 -10.82 17.52
C PRO A 48 -37.64 -10.82 19.04
N PRO A 49 -36.74 -10.18 19.80
CA PRO A 49 -36.85 -10.13 21.25
C PRO A 49 -38.16 -9.46 21.68
N GLY A 50 -38.74 -10.00 22.75
CA GLY A 50 -39.95 -9.46 23.36
C GLY A 50 -39.72 -8.07 23.97
N ASP A 51 -40.80 -7.37 24.34
CA ASP A 51 -40.71 -5.96 24.77
C ASP A 51 -39.76 -5.75 25.95
N ILE A 52 -39.74 -6.66 26.94
CA ILE A 52 -38.82 -6.60 28.09
C ILE A 52 -37.38 -6.92 27.67
N GLU A 53 -37.19 -7.93 26.82
CA GLU A 53 -35.87 -8.39 26.37
C GLU A 53 -35.13 -7.32 25.57
N ARG A 54 -35.85 -6.48 24.81
CA ARG A 54 -35.25 -5.34 24.07
C ARG A 54 -34.48 -4.37 24.96
N TYR A 55 -34.76 -4.33 26.27
CA TYR A 55 -34.01 -3.51 27.22
C TYR A 55 -32.90 -4.31 27.91
N THR A 56 -33.17 -5.54 28.35
CA THR A 56 -32.26 -6.31 29.20
C THR A 56 -31.08 -6.94 28.46
N ILE A 57 -31.20 -7.21 27.15
CA ILE A 57 -30.10 -7.79 26.34
C ILE A 57 -28.92 -6.84 26.13
N PHE A 58 -29.11 -5.54 26.35
CA PHE A 58 -28.07 -4.53 26.22
C PHE A 58 -27.48 -4.08 27.56
N GLU A 59 -27.99 -4.59 28.68
CA GLU A 59 -27.41 -4.35 30.01
C GLU A 59 -25.98 -4.92 30.10
N ALA A 60 -25.18 -4.36 31.01
CA ALA A 60 -23.77 -4.72 31.17
C ALA A 60 -23.51 -6.23 31.37
N ARG A 61 -24.49 -6.98 31.88
CA ARG A 61 -24.38 -8.44 32.08
C ARG A 61 -24.31 -9.21 30.76
N THR A 62 -25.02 -8.76 29.72
CA THR A 62 -25.10 -9.44 28.42
C THR A 62 -24.30 -8.69 27.35
N GLY A 63 -24.34 -7.35 27.38
CA GLY A 63 -23.42 -6.48 26.64
C GLY A 63 -23.56 -6.53 25.11
N CYS A 64 -24.73 -6.89 24.56
CA CYS A 64 -24.88 -7.11 23.11
C CYS A 64 -24.65 -5.86 22.25
N ALA A 65 -24.65 -4.66 22.84
CA ALA A 65 -24.40 -3.41 22.14
C ALA A 65 -23.04 -3.37 21.43
N HIS A 66 -22.03 -4.03 22.02
CA HIS A 66 -20.67 -4.11 21.44
C HIS A 66 -20.60 -4.89 20.13
N TYR A 67 -21.60 -5.75 19.87
CA TYR A 67 -21.65 -6.65 18.72
C TYR A 67 -22.65 -6.21 17.65
N LEU A 68 -23.24 -5.00 17.79
CA LEU A 68 -24.31 -4.54 16.91
C LEU A 68 -23.87 -4.43 15.44
N THR A 69 -22.59 -4.18 15.18
CA THR A 69 -22.06 -4.13 13.80
C THR A 69 -22.10 -5.51 13.17
N GLU A 70 -21.53 -6.51 13.85
CA GLU A 70 -21.47 -7.91 13.41
C GLU A 70 -22.87 -8.50 13.27
N ILE A 71 -23.76 -8.20 14.23
CA ILE A 71 -25.17 -8.59 14.18
C ILE A 71 -25.86 -7.97 12.98
N ALA A 72 -25.73 -6.65 12.76
CA ALA A 72 -26.37 -5.96 11.65
C ALA A 72 -25.92 -6.52 10.29
N GLU A 73 -24.61 -6.72 10.09
CA GLU A 73 -24.05 -7.31 8.87
C GLU A 73 -24.63 -8.72 8.61
N CYS A 74 -24.68 -9.57 9.64
CA CYS A 74 -25.23 -10.93 9.53
C CYS A 74 -26.74 -10.94 9.27
N LEU A 75 -27.50 -10.05 9.92
CA LEU A 75 -28.95 -9.93 9.73
C LEU A 75 -29.30 -9.61 8.28
N VAL A 76 -28.60 -8.66 7.67
CA VAL A 76 -28.91 -8.22 6.31
C VAL A 76 -28.30 -9.10 5.23
N ASP A 77 -27.17 -9.75 5.51
CA ASP A 77 -26.45 -10.65 4.59
C ASP A 77 -26.33 -10.03 3.18
N GLY A 78 -25.87 -8.77 3.17
CA GLY A 78 -25.59 -8.01 1.96
C GLY A 78 -26.80 -7.36 1.28
N ARG A 79 -28.01 -7.36 1.86
CA ARG A 79 -29.21 -6.73 1.30
C ARG A 79 -29.53 -5.40 1.97
N ASP A 80 -29.87 -4.37 1.20
CA ASP A 80 -30.21 -3.06 1.76
C ASP A 80 -31.74 -2.89 1.80
N SER A 81 -32.29 -2.95 3.02
CA SER A 81 -33.71 -2.76 3.30
C SER A 81 -34.02 -1.37 3.87
N SER A 82 -33.12 -0.39 3.72
CA SER A 82 -33.24 0.93 4.36
C SER A 82 -34.55 1.64 4.00
N GLU A 83 -35.00 1.53 2.75
CA GLU A 83 -36.23 2.20 2.30
C GLU A 83 -37.48 1.58 2.92
N CYS A 84 -37.53 0.24 3.04
CA CYS A 84 -38.61 -0.45 3.75
C CYS A 84 -38.64 -0.05 5.22
N CYS A 85 -37.48 -0.06 5.90
CA CYS A 85 -37.41 0.30 7.32
C CYS A 85 -37.78 1.76 7.58
N ARG A 86 -37.39 2.67 6.68
CA ARG A 86 -37.73 4.10 6.77
C ARG A 86 -39.23 4.35 6.60
N THR A 87 -39.88 3.62 5.68
CA THR A 87 -41.30 3.82 5.36
C THR A 87 -42.24 3.10 6.32
N THR A 88 -41.77 2.04 6.99
CA THR A 88 -42.56 1.25 7.96
C THR A 88 -42.25 1.59 9.42
N ALA A 89 -41.41 2.59 9.66
CA ALA A 89 -41.11 3.08 11.01
C ALA A 89 -42.39 3.64 11.66
N ILE A 90 -42.68 3.20 12.89
CA ILE A 90 -43.88 3.61 13.65
C ILE A 90 -43.75 5.08 14.10
N GLN A 91 -42.51 5.54 14.29
CA GLN A 91 -42.15 6.93 14.58
C GLN A 91 -40.94 7.31 13.74
N ALA A 92 -41.16 8.09 12.67
CA ALA A 92 -40.13 8.37 11.66
C ALA A 92 -38.98 9.25 12.17
N ASP A 93 -39.22 10.00 13.26
CA ASP A 93 -38.23 10.81 13.97
C ASP A 93 -37.29 9.97 14.85
N GLU A 94 -37.74 8.80 15.32
CA GLU A 94 -36.92 7.82 16.05
C GLU A 94 -36.25 6.84 15.08
N ASN A 95 -35.23 7.33 14.37
CA ASN A 95 -34.56 6.59 13.28
C ASN A 95 -33.12 6.14 13.58
N SER A 96 -32.64 6.35 14.81
CA SER A 96 -31.21 6.17 15.17
C SER A 96 -30.70 4.73 14.95
N CYS A 97 -31.57 3.72 14.96
CA CYS A 97 -31.25 2.30 14.78
C CYS A 97 -31.52 1.77 13.37
N LEU A 98 -32.17 2.54 12.48
CA LEU A 98 -32.59 2.04 11.16
C LEU A 98 -31.41 1.69 10.24
N ALA A 99 -30.20 2.17 10.56
CA ALA A 99 -28.98 1.78 9.87
C ALA A 99 -28.71 0.26 9.92
N ILE A 100 -29.28 -0.47 10.89
CA ILE A 100 -29.20 -1.93 10.95
C ILE A 100 -29.77 -2.56 9.67
N CYS A 101 -30.80 -1.96 9.07
CA CYS A 101 -31.44 -2.48 7.85
C CYS A 101 -30.56 -2.44 6.59
N ARG A 102 -29.39 -1.81 6.68
CA ARG A 102 -28.34 -1.84 5.64
C ARG A 102 -27.02 -2.43 6.15
N GLY A 103 -27.05 -3.08 7.33
CA GLY A 103 -25.88 -3.74 7.92
C GLY A 103 -24.94 -2.83 8.71
N SER A 104 -25.42 -1.70 9.23
CA SER A 104 -24.58 -0.73 9.97
C SER A 104 -25.14 -0.43 11.36
N SER A 105 -24.25 -0.26 12.35
CA SER A 105 -24.57 0.14 13.71
C SER A 105 -24.50 1.67 13.93
N ASN A 106 -24.43 2.47 12.86
CA ASN A 106 -24.35 3.93 12.98
C ASN A 106 -25.49 4.49 13.85
N GLY A 107 -25.17 5.44 14.74
CA GLY A 107 -26.12 6.06 15.66
C GLY A 107 -26.04 5.56 17.10
N VAL A 108 -25.28 4.48 17.39
CA VAL A 108 -25.09 3.93 18.75
C VAL A 108 -24.52 4.96 19.73
N ASN A 109 -23.76 5.96 19.24
CA ASN A 109 -23.26 7.07 20.06
C ASN A 109 -24.36 7.89 20.75
N ARG A 110 -25.61 7.81 20.27
CA ARG A 110 -26.80 8.40 20.91
C ARG A 110 -27.66 7.28 21.52
N TRP A 111 -27.06 6.53 22.44
CA TRP A 111 -27.60 5.26 22.96
C TRP A 111 -29.08 5.33 23.37
N ILE A 112 -29.50 6.38 24.09
CA ILE A 112 -30.90 6.53 24.54
C ILE A 112 -31.88 6.52 23.35
N ARG A 113 -31.60 7.30 22.29
CA ARG A 113 -32.42 7.33 21.07
C ARG A 113 -32.29 6.03 20.26
N TYR A 114 -31.11 5.44 20.28
CA TYR A 114 -30.89 4.13 19.64
C TYR A 114 -31.75 3.05 20.29
N GLN A 115 -31.79 3.00 21.63
CA GLN A 115 -32.60 2.08 22.41
C GLN A 115 -34.09 2.34 22.25
N SER A 116 -34.54 3.61 22.24
CA SER A 116 -35.93 3.95 21.90
C SER A 116 -36.32 3.48 20.51
N CYS A 117 -35.46 3.72 19.51
CA CYS A 117 -35.68 3.24 18.15
C CYS A 117 -35.78 1.71 18.10
N LEU A 118 -34.90 0.97 18.79
CA LEU A 118 -34.96 -0.49 18.85
C LEU A 118 -36.25 -0.97 19.52
N ALA A 119 -36.67 -0.36 20.62
CA ALA A 119 -37.89 -0.74 21.33
C ALA A 119 -39.13 -0.65 20.41
N ILE A 120 -39.17 0.37 19.56
CA ILE A 120 -40.34 0.71 18.73
C ILE A 120 -40.30 0.05 17.35
N ASN A 121 -39.15 0.08 16.68
CA ASN A 121 -39.05 -0.26 15.25
C ASN A 121 -38.45 -1.65 14.98
N LEU A 122 -37.87 -2.34 15.98
CA LEU A 122 -37.21 -3.62 15.74
C LEU A 122 -38.09 -4.68 15.06
N PRO A 123 -39.38 -4.86 15.42
CA PRO A 123 -40.25 -5.82 14.73
C PRO A 123 -40.49 -5.48 13.24
N SER A 124 -40.74 -4.20 12.90
CA SER A 124 -40.94 -3.79 11.51
C SER A 124 -39.64 -3.88 10.70
N MET A 125 -38.51 -3.53 11.32
CA MET A 125 -37.18 -3.72 10.74
C MET A 125 -36.92 -5.20 10.42
N TYR A 126 -37.17 -6.12 11.36
CA TYR A 126 -36.97 -7.55 11.14
C TYR A 126 -37.88 -8.07 10.02
N THR A 127 -39.12 -7.58 9.93
CA THR A 127 -40.03 -7.93 8.84
C THR A 127 -39.48 -7.47 7.49
N CYS A 128 -38.97 -6.24 7.40
CA CYS A 128 -38.34 -5.70 6.19
C CYS A 128 -37.10 -6.52 5.79
N ILE A 129 -36.21 -6.78 6.74
CA ILE A 129 -34.98 -7.55 6.51
C ILE A 129 -35.35 -8.96 6.06
N LEU A 130 -36.23 -9.67 6.78
CA LEU A 130 -36.65 -11.03 6.45
C LEU A 130 -37.24 -11.12 5.03
N ARG A 131 -38.07 -10.16 4.62
CA ARG A 131 -38.61 -10.11 3.25
C ARG A 131 -37.50 -9.96 2.20
N SER A 132 -36.46 -9.18 2.49
CA SER A 132 -35.34 -9.00 1.56
C SER A 132 -34.62 -10.32 1.25
N HIS A 133 -34.55 -11.26 2.21
CA HIS A 133 -33.91 -12.57 2.04
C HIS A 133 -34.54 -13.45 0.96
N SER A 134 -35.74 -13.15 0.47
CA SER A 134 -36.39 -13.92 -0.60
C SER A 134 -36.56 -13.16 -1.92
N ASN A 135 -36.30 -11.85 -1.95
CA ASN A 135 -36.68 -11.00 -3.08
C ASN A 135 -35.68 -9.91 -3.44
N THR A 136 -34.48 -9.92 -2.85
CA THR A 136 -33.44 -8.92 -3.08
C THR A 136 -32.11 -9.61 -3.38
N PRO A 137 -31.40 -9.25 -4.47
CA PRO A 137 -30.10 -9.82 -4.76
C PRO A 137 -29.07 -9.43 -3.70
N THR A 138 -28.07 -10.28 -3.47
CA THR A 138 -26.85 -9.89 -2.73
C THR A 138 -25.98 -8.95 -3.56
N PRO A 139 -24.90 -8.36 -2.99
CA PRO A 139 -24.02 -7.49 -3.75
C PRO A 139 -23.33 -8.23 -4.90
N PRO A 140 -23.00 -7.53 -6.00
CA PRO A 140 -22.09 -8.05 -7.01
C PRO A 140 -20.75 -8.42 -6.37
N GLN A 141 -20.10 -9.45 -6.92
CA GLN A 141 -18.84 -9.97 -6.37
C GLN A 141 -17.66 -9.68 -7.29
N LEU A 142 -16.45 -9.78 -6.76
CA LEU A 142 -15.21 -9.73 -7.55
C LEU A 142 -15.11 -8.49 -8.47
N LEU A 143 -15.53 -7.32 -7.97
CA LEU A 143 -15.36 -6.05 -8.67
C LEU A 143 -13.86 -5.79 -8.89
N LYS A 144 -13.47 -5.59 -10.15
CA LYS A 144 -12.08 -5.42 -10.56
C LYS A 144 -11.93 -4.47 -11.74
N VAL A 145 -10.72 -3.92 -11.89
CA VAL A 145 -10.30 -3.21 -13.10
C VAL A 145 -9.82 -4.24 -14.12
N ILE A 146 -10.32 -4.13 -15.34
CA ILE A 146 -9.83 -4.88 -16.50
C ILE A 146 -8.74 -4.10 -17.22
N SER A 147 -8.96 -2.81 -17.44
CA SER A 147 -7.98 -1.92 -18.04
C SER A 147 -8.19 -0.49 -17.57
N LYS A 148 -7.13 0.32 -17.59
CA LYS A 148 -7.19 1.74 -17.26
C LYS A 148 -6.29 2.55 -18.17
N SER A 149 -6.66 3.80 -18.38
CA SER A 149 -5.88 4.82 -19.07
C SER A 149 -5.75 6.07 -18.20
N SER A 150 -5.18 7.14 -18.76
CA SER A 150 -5.17 8.45 -18.11
C SER A 150 -6.56 9.06 -17.91
N THR A 151 -7.56 8.64 -18.69
CA THR A 151 -8.91 9.25 -18.66
C THR A 151 -10.07 8.26 -18.68
N SER A 152 -9.79 6.96 -18.61
CA SER A 152 -10.82 5.92 -18.62
C SER A 152 -10.43 4.70 -17.78
N ALA A 153 -11.44 3.94 -17.36
CA ALA A 153 -11.25 2.67 -16.69
C ALA A 153 -12.35 1.68 -17.10
N HIS A 154 -11.96 0.53 -17.63
CA HIS A 154 -12.86 -0.58 -17.84
C HIS A 154 -12.90 -1.45 -16.59
N ILE A 155 -14.08 -1.61 -16.01
CA ILE A 155 -14.29 -2.38 -14.78
C ILE A 155 -15.29 -3.51 -15.04
N GLN A 156 -15.15 -4.60 -14.29
CA GLN A 156 -15.97 -5.78 -14.38
C GLN A 156 -16.23 -6.37 -12.99
N TRP A 157 -17.37 -7.03 -12.82
CA TRP A 157 -17.75 -7.79 -11.63
C TRP A 157 -18.40 -9.12 -12.03
N SER A 158 -18.66 -9.98 -11.07
CA SER A 158 -19.49 -11.18 -11.23
C SER A 158 -20.86 -10.99 -10.60
N ALA A 159 -21.81 -11.83 -11.01
CA ALA A 159 -23.17 -11.81 -10.49
C ALA A 159 -23.22 -12.00 -8.96
N PRO A 160 -24.29 -11.52 -8.30
CA PRO A 160 -24.56 -11.84 -6.89
C PRO A 160 -24.52 -13.34 -6.59
N ALA A 161 -23.99 -13.75 -5.43
CA ALA A 161 -23.99 -15.17 -5.04
C ALA A 161 -25.39 -15.71 -4.73
N LYS A 162 -26.30 -14.87 -4.22
CA LYS A 162 -27.70 -15.25 -3.97
C LYS A 162 -28.63 -14.35 -4.79
N TYR A 163 -29.60 -15.00 -5.43
CA TYR A 163 -30.62 -14.39 -6.28
C TYR A 163 -30.08 -13.52 -7.45
N PRO A 164 -29.06 -13.97 -8.22
CA PRO A 164 -28.56 -13.22 -9.38
C PRO A 164 -29.63 -12.98 -10.46
N GLU A 165 -30.63 -13.84 -10.56
CA GLU A 165 -31.76 -13.71 -11.49
C GLU A 165 -32.71 -12.55 -11.15
N LEU A 166 -32.68 -12.05 -9.92
CA LEU A 166 -33.49 -10.90 -9.51
C LEU A 166 -32.88 -9.55 -9.94
N VAL A 167 -31.63 -9.53 -10.43
CA VAL A 167 -30.97 -8.29 -10.85
C VAL A 167 -31.61 -7.76 -12.14
N HIS A 168 -32.21 -6.58 -12.04
CA HIS A 168 -32.73 -5.84 -13.20
C HIS A 168 -31.69 -4.88 -13.78
N ILE A 169 -30.91 -4.22 -12.90
CA ILE A 169 -29.89 -3.24 -13.30
C ILE A 169 -28.80 -3.11 -12.24
N TYR A 170 -27.56 -2.86 -12.68
CA TYR A 170 -26.46 -2.47 -11.81
C TYR A 170 -26.30 -0.96 -11.82
N LYS A 171 -26.16 -0.36 -10.65
CA LYS A 171 -25.75 1.03 -10.48
C LYS A 171 -24.30 1.08 -10.02
N VAL A 172 -23.46 1.73 -10.82
CA VAL A 172 -22.03 1.90 -10.57
C VAL A 172 -21.82 3.30 -10.04
N HIS A 173 -21.42 3.40 -8.77
CA HIS A 173 -21.13 4.65 -8.09
C HIS A 173 -19.64 4.95 -8.25
N VAL A 174 -19.32 6.13 -8.76
CA VAL A 174 -17.94 6.57 -9.01
C VAL A 174 -17.75 7.91 -8.29
N THR A 175 -16.90 7.93 -7.28
CA THR A 175 -16.59 9.12 -6.50
C THR A 175 -15.17 9.59 -6.80
N ASP A 176 -15.01 10.84 -7.25
CA ASP A 176 -13.70 11.48 -7.34
C ASP A 176 -13.22 11.85 -5.92
N THR A 177 -12.05 11.37 -5.56
CA THR A 177 -11.42 11.51 -4.22
C THR A 177 -10.10 12.27 -4.30
N SER A 178 -9.86 12.98 -5.41
CA SER A 178 -8.63 13.74 -5.65
C SER A 178 -8.58 15.01 -4.81
N ASP A 179 -9.73 15.67 -4.64
CA ASP A 179 -9.89 16.94 -3.93
C ASP A 179 -10.74 16.75 -2.65
N ALA A 180 -10.77 17.76 -1.78
CA ALA A 180 -11.60 17.74 -0.55
C ALA A 180 -13.11 17.71 -0.83
N LEU A 181 -13.53 18.11 -2.04
CA LEU A 181 -14.90 18.00 -2.52
C LEU A 181 -15.03 16.73 -3.36
N HIS A 182 -15.76 15.76 -2.83
CA HIS A 182 -16.03 14.50 -3.51
C HIS A 182 -17.27 14.64 -4.41
N GLU A 183 -17.07 14.52 -5.73
CA GLU A 183 -18.16 14.46 -6.70
C GLU A 183 -18.50 13.00 -7.00
N GLU A 184 -19.78 12.63 -6.87
CA GLU A 184 -20.28 11.27 -7.18
C GLU A 184 -21.06 11.28 -8.51
N VAL A 185 -20.71 10.35 -9.39
CA VAL A 185 -21.43 10.06 -10.63
C VAL A 185 -21.94 8.62 -10.58
N ILE A 186 -23.20 8.43 -10.96
CA ILE A 186 -23.85 7.10 -10.96
C ILE A 186 -24.13 6.69 -12.41
N HIS A 187 -23.53 5.58 -12.83
CA HIS A 187 -23.81 4.95 -14.12
C HIS A 187 -24.75 3.76 -13.93
N SER A 188 -25.54 3.43 -14.96
CA SER A 188 -26.45 2.28 -14.94
C SER A 188 -26.16 1.34 -16.11
N THR A 189 -26.08 0.03 -15.84
CA THR A 189 -25.85 -0.99 -16.88
C THR A 189 -26.53 -2.31 -16.52
N LYS A 190 -26.93 -3.07 -17.53
CA LYS A 190 -27.40 -4.47 -17.37
C LYS A 190 -26.27 -5.48 -17.54
N LEU A 191 -25.11 -5.04 -18.02
CA LEU A 191 -23.93 -5.87 -18.23
C LEU A 191 -23.13 -6.01 -16.93
N PHE A 192 -22.27 -7.02 -16.88
CA PHE A 192 -21.33 -7.25 -15.78
C PHE A 192 -20.05 -6.40 -15.88
N SER A 193 -20.04 -5.41 -16.77
CA SER A 193 -18.90 -4.53 -17.00
C SER A 193 -19.35 -3.17 -17.52
N ILE A 194 -18.55 -2.14 -17.28
CA ILE A 194 -18.73 -0.81 -17.86
C ILE A 194 -17.38 -0.18 -18.17
N ASN A 195 -17.34 0.69 -19.18
CA ASN A 195 -16.19 1.55 -19.43
C ASN A 195 -16.49 2.95 -18.90
N LEU A 196 -15.79 3.34 -17.85
CA LEU A 196 -15.85 4.68 -17.27
C LEU A 196 -14.99 5.61 -18.11
N THR A 197 -15.54 6.75 -18.53
CA THR A 197 -14.86 7.75 -19.35
C THR A 197 -14.86 9.10 -18.65
N ASN A 198 -14.07 10.04 -19.16
CA ASN A 198 -13.93 11.40 -18.60
C ASN A 198 -13.36 11.43 -17.18
N LEU A 199 -12.51 10.45 -16.84
CA LEU A 199 -11.73 10.52 -15.61
C LEU A 199 -10.62 11.58 -15.78
N ARG A 200 -10.27 12.27 -14.70
CA ARG A 200 -9.15 13.21 -14.68
C ARG A 200 -7.82 12.43 -14.71
N PRO A 201 -6.80 12.88 -15.46
CA PRO A 201 -5.45 12.37 -15.34
C PRO A 201 -4.89 12.52 -13.92
N GLU A 202 -4.19 11.50 -13.42
CA GLU A 202 -3.69 11.43 -12.02
C GLU A 202 -4.79 11.55 -10.95
N GLY A 203 -6.05 11.32 -11.35
CA GLY A 203 -7.22 11.35 -10.48
C GLY A 203 -7.34 10.07 -9.65
N LYS A 204 -7.84 10.21 -8.42
CA LYS A 204 -8.12 9.10 -7.50
C LYS A 204 -9.62 8.88 -7.41
N TYR A 205 -10.07 7.65 -7.65
CA TYR A 205 -11.49 7.31 -7.64
C TYR A 205 -11.80 6.18 -6.67
N SER A 206 -12.98 6.27 -6.04
CA SER A 206 -13.59 5.21 -5.24
C SER A 206 -14.83 4.72 -5.97
N ILE A 207 -14.89 3.43 -6.27
CA ILE A 207 -15.95 2.84 -7.11
C ILE A 207 -16.59 1.66 -6.40
N PHE A 208 -17.91 1.59 -6.38
CA PHE A 208 -18.63 0.39 -5.95
C PHE A 208 -19.86 0.17 -6.82
N VAL A 209 -20.37 -1.06 -6.81
CA VAL A 209 -21.54 -1.45 -7.61
C VAL A 209 -22.65 -1.95 -6.70
N VAL A 210 -23.87 -1.50 -6.99
CA VAL A 210 -25.10 -1.91 -6.31
C VAL A 210 -25.99 -2.65 -7.30
N ALA A 211 -26.45 -3.85 -6.94
CA ALA A 211 -27.43 -4.59 -7.71
C ALA A 211 -28.85 -4.13 -7.31
N HIS A 212 -29.68 -3.79 -8.29
CA HIS A 212 -31.08 -3.43 -8.07
C HIS A 212 -32.01 -4.47 -8.69
N SER A 213 -33.10 -4.76 -8.00
CA SER A 213 -34.21 -5.54 -8.57
C SER A 213 -35.06 -4.70 -9.52
N SER A 214 -36.11 -5.28 -10.11
CA SER A 214 -37.09 -4.54 -10.92
C SER A 214 -37.76 -3.42 -10.13
N ASP A 215 -38.02 -3.64 -8.85
CA ASP A 215 -38.32 -2.60 -7.86
C ASP A 215 -37.01 -1.99 -7.37
N LEU A 216 -36.70 -0.76 -7.81
CA LEU A 216 -35.43 -0.10 -7.52
C LEU A 216 -35.22 0.20 -6.02
N SER A 217 -36.27 0.15 -5.19
CA SER A 217 -36.14 0.28 -3.74
C SER A 217 -35.46 -0.95 -3.10
N ARG A 218 -35.55 -2.11 -3.75
CA ARG A 218 -34.90 -3.35 -3.34
C ARG A 218 -33.56 -3.46 -4.03
N LYS A 219 -32.51 -3.32 -3.23
CA LYS A 219 -31.15 -3.25 -3.72
C LYS A 219 -30.22 -3.98 -2.77
N SER A 220 -29.09 -4.41 -3.29
CA SER A 220 -28.02 -4.91 -2.44
C SER A 220 -27.38 -3.78 -1.63
N THR A 221 -26.62 -4.15 -0.60
CA THR A 221 -25.55 -3.28 -0.09
C THR A 221 -24.48 -3.09 -1.19
N PRO A 222 -23.58 -2.09 -1.03
CA PRO A 222 -22.45 -1.92 -1.95
C PRO A 222 -21.60 -3.19 -2.08
N SER A 223 -21.04 -3.41 -3.27
CA SER A 223 -19.89 -4.32 -3.42
C SER A 223 -18.68 -3.81 -2.61
N ASP A 224 -17.61 -4.60 -2.58
CA ASP A 224 -16.31 -4.10 -2.18
C ASP A 224 -15.96 -2.82 -2.97
N ILE A 225 -15.36 -1.86 -2.26
CA ILE A 225 -14.96 -0.58 -2.86
C ILE A 225 -13.65 -0.78 -3.61
N LEU A 226 -13.71 -0.53 -4.92
CA LEU A 226 -12.58 -0.51 -5.82
C LEU A 226 -11.97 0.89 -5.85
N HIS A 227 -10.75 1.03 -5.33
CA HIS A 227 -9.99 2.26 -5.44
C HIS A 227 -9.07 2.22 -6.66
N ILE A 228 -9.19 3.21 -7.54
CA ILE A 228 -8.33 3.33 -8.72
C ILE A 228 -7.62 4.67 -8.74
N SER A 229 -6.46 4.71 -9.37
CA SER A 229 -5.79 5.95 -9.76
C SER A 229 -5.48 5.87 -11.25
N THR A 230 -5.91 6.88 -12.00
CA THR A 230 -5.51 7.05 -13.40
C THR A 230 -4.05 7.49 -13.43
N SER A 231 -3.31 7.04 -14.43
CA SER A 231 -1.89 7.39 -14.60
C SER A 231 -1.71 8.09 -15.94
N THR A 232 -0.70 8.94 -16.04
CA THR A 232 -0.28 9.54 -17.33
C THR A 232 0.10 8.51 -18.41
N ILE A 233 0.37 7.25 -18.02
CA ILE A 233 0.81 6.16 -18.91
C ILE A 233 -0.19 4.98 -18.83
N ASN A 234 -0.64 4.47 -19.99
CA ASN A 234 -1.52 3.29 -20.10
C ASN A 234 -0.77 2.02 -19.66
N HIS A 235 -1.04 1.52 -18.46
CA HIS A 235 -0.59 0.18 -18.05
C HIS A 235 -1.77 -0.79 -18.12
N GLN A 236 -1.71 -1.74 -19.06
CA GLN A 236 -2.58 -2.93 -19.07
C GLN A 236 -2.12 -3.93 -18.00
N ASP A 237 -3.04 -4.78 -17.52
CA ASP A 237 -2.78 -6.08 -16.84
C ASP A 237 -2.57 -6.16 -15.32
N GLY A 238 -3.40 -5.56 -14.46
CA GLY A 238 -3.47 -5.93 -13.02
C GLY A 238 -2.19 -5.71 -12.20
N VAL A 239 -1.18 -5.07 -12.79
CA VAL A 239 0.06 -4.67 -12.13
C VAL A 239 -0.28 -3.54 -11.16
N SER A 240 -0.21 -3.82 -9.86
CA SER A 240 -0.41 -2.81 -8.81
C SER A 240 0.70 -1.76 -8.85
N TYR A 241 1.94 -2.21 -9.11
CA TYR A 241 3.09 -1.36 -9.42
C TYR A 241 4.22 -2.23 -10.00
N SER A 242 5.15 -1.60 -10.72
CA SER A 242 6.39 -2.21 -11.15
C SER A 242 7.56 -1.53 -10.45
N SER A 243 8.57 -2.29 -10.04
CA SER A 243 9.83 -1.76 -9.52
C SER A 243 11.02 -2.43 -10.19
N THR A 244 12.16 -1.74 -10.23
CA THR A 244 13.42 -2.30 -10.73
C THR A 244 14.43 -2.35 -9.60
N VAL A 245 15.08 -3.51 -9.43
CA VAL A 245 16.20 -3.70 -8.50
C VAL A 245 17.44 -3.94 -9.34
N GLN A 246 18.44 -3.08 -9.16
CA GLN A 246 19.71 -3.13 -9.89
C GLN A 246 20.80 -3.70 -8.99
N LEU A 247 21.62 -4.60 -9.54
CA LEU A 247 22.76 -5.19 -8.84
C LEU A 247 23.94 -5.42 -9.77
N PRO A 248 25.18 -5.42 -9.24
CA PRO A 248 26.33 -5.90 -9.98
C PRO A 248 26.17 -7.36 -10.45
N TYR A 249 26.86 -7.73 -11.52
CA TYR A 249 26.87 -9.10 -12.05
C TYR A 249 27.47 -10.15 -11.10
N ASP A 250 28.38 -9.75 -10.22
CA ASP A 250 29.07 -10.58 -9.23
C ASP A 250 28.40 -10.57 -7.85
N ALA A 251 27.25 -9.91 -7.72
CA ALA A 251 26.46 -9.93 -6.49
C ALA A 251 26.13 -11.38 -6.09
N THR A 252 26.36 -11.72 -4.83
CA THR A 252 26.15 -13.09 -4.30
C THR A 252 24.81 -13.27 -3.61
N LYS A 253 24.10 -12.17 -3.34
CA LYS A 253 22.80 -12.15 -2.66
C LYS A 253 21.96 -10.95 -3.11
N VAL A 254 20.63 -11.10 -3.06
CA VAL A 254 19.67 -10.01 -3.26
C VAL A 254 18.44 -10.20 -2.39
N THR A 255 17.78 -9.08 -2.05
CA THR A 255 16.44 -9.11 -1.46
C THR A 255 15.50 -8.30 -2.34
N LEU A 256 14.42 -8.93 -2.84
CA LEU A 256 13.41 -8.26 -3.66
C LEU A 256 12.20 -7.84 -2.79
N PRO A 257 11.80 -6.56 -2.79
CA PRO A 257 10.68 -6.08 -1.99
C PRO A 257 9.34 -6.18 -2.74
N CYS A 258 8.28 -6.52 -2.01
CA CYS A 258 6.90 -6.52 -2.51
C CYS A 258 5.92 -5.90 -1.51
N ARG A 259 4.94 -5.13 -2.00
CA ARG A 259 3.83 -4.59 -1.21
C ARG A 259 2.50 -4.85 -1.93
N LEU A 260 1.50 -5.38 -1.25
CA LEU A 260 0.15 -5.50 -1.82
C LEU A 260 -0.91 -5.27 -0.76
N ARG A 261 -2.07 -4.76 -1.17
CA ARG A 261 -3.25 -4.74 -0.30
C ARG A 261 -3.88 -6.13 -0.29
N MET A 262 -4.27 -6.60 0.88
CA MET A 262 -5.03 -7.83 1.06
C MET A 262 -6.44 -7.64 0.54
N GLY A 263 -6.86 -8.55 -0.32
CA GLY A 263 -8.29 -8.75 -0.59
C GLY A 263 -8.98 -9.39 0.62
N VAL A 264 -10.29 -9.16 0.74
CA VAL A 264 -11.14 -9.79 1.76
C VAL A 264 -11.06 -11.32 1.64
N GLY A 265 -10.74 -12.02 2.74
CA GLY A 265 -10.61 -13.48 2.77
C GLY A 265 -9.29 -14.04 2.24
N ALA A 266 -8.34 -13.20 1.81
CA ALA A 266 -7.03 -13.64 1.34
C ALA A 266 -6.14 -14.14 2.50
N LYS A 267 -5.27 -15.13 2.22
CA LYS A 267 -4.33 -15.64 3.23
C LYS A 267 -3.20 -14.62 3.47
N MET A 268 -2.69 -14.55 4.70
CA MET A 268 -1.55 -13.70 5.09
C MET A 268 -0.18 -14.20 4.55
N HIS A 269 -0.15 -14.73 3.33
CA HIS A 269 1.07 -15.27 2.74
C HIS A 269 1.23 -14.79 1.30
N MET A 270 2.40 -14.22 1.01
CA MET A 270 2.76 -13.78 -0.33
C MET A 270 3.37 -14.94 -1.11
N VAL A 271 2.98 -15.08 -2.37
CA VAL A 271 3.57 -16.03 -3.31
C VAL A 271 4.47 -15.26 -4.26
N TRP A 272 5.65 -15.81 -4.51
CA TRP A 272 6.61 -15.27 -5.46
C TRP A 272 6.81 -16.24 -6.62
N GLU A 273 6.77 -15.69 -7.82
CA GLU A 273 6.98 -16.42 -9.07
C GLU A 273 8.05 -15.70 -9.89
N LYS A 274 8.84 -16.46 -10.63
CA LYS A 274 9.84 -15.95 -11.57
C LYS A 274 9.38 -16.25 -12.99
N ARG A 275 9.54 -15.28 -13.88
CA ARG A 275 9.24 -15.45 -15.29
C ARG A 275 10.31 -16.31 -15.96
N VAL A 276 9.88 -17.42 -16.55
CA VAL A 276 10.72 -18.35 -17.33
C VAL A 276 10.08 -18.48 -18.72
N GLY A 277 10.68 -17.82 -19.70
CA GLY A 277 10.09 -17.65 -21.04
C GLY A 277 8.83 -16.79 -21.00
N SER A 278 7.71 -17.33 -21.48
CA SER A 278 6.38 -16.69 -21.43
C SER A 278 5.58 -17.03 -20.15
N SER A 279 6.06 -17.97 -19.33
CA SER A 279 5.32 -18.48 -18.15
C SER A 279 5.92 -18.00 -16.83
N HIS A 280 5.10 -17.92 -15.78
CA HIS A 280 5.57 -17.69 -14.41
C HIS A 280 5.68 -19.03 -13.68
N ARG A 281 6.77 -19.22 -12.94
CA ARG A 281 7.01 -20.42 -12.12
C ARG A 281 7.24 -20.02 -10.68
N LYS A 282 6.55 -20.69 -9.77
CA LYS A 282 6.72 -20.49 -8.33
C LYS A 282 8.17 -20.77 -7.93
N ILE A 283 8.68 -19.94 -7.03
CA ILE A 283 10.06 -20.02 -6.55
C ILE A 283 10.13 -21.01 -5.39
N GLU A 284 11.00 -22.00 -5.50
CA GLU A 284 11.20 -23.05 -4.50
C GLU A 284 12.70 -23.37 -4.36
N GLY A 285 13.10 -23.78 -3.15
CA GLY A 285 14.48 -24.21 -2.85
C GLY A 285 15.12 -23.45 -1.68
N ASN A 286 16.17 -24.05 -1.10
CA ASN A 286 16.80 -23.57 0.15
C ASN A 286 17.54 -22.22 -0.01
N ARG A 287 17.89 -21.85 -1.25
CA ARG A 287 18.50 -20.58 -1.61
C ARG A 287 17.51 -19.40 -1.57
N PHE A 288 16.21 -19.66 -1.57
CA PHE A 288 15.17 -18.65 -1.52
C PHE A 288 14.52 -18.61 -0.13
N LYS A 289 14.36 -17.42 0.44
CA LYS A 289 13.63 -17.23 1.70
C LYS A 289 12.62 -16.09 1.55
N VAL A 290 11.35 -16.45 1.66
CA VAL A 290 10.25 -15.47 1.64
C VAL A 290 9.93 -15.06 3.06
N THR A 291 9.93 -13.76 3.31
CA THR A 291 9.41 -13.14 4.53
C THR A 291 8.11 -12.44 4.17
N THR A 292 7.04 -12.63 4.96
CA THR A 292 5.76 -11.93 4.79
C THR A 292 5.27 -11.47 6.16
N TYR A 293 4.79 -10.23 6.25
CA TYR A 293 4.09 -9.71 7.42
C TYR A 293 3.01 -8.73 6.98
N ALA A 294 1.98 -8.57 7.82
CA ALA A 294 1.02 -7.48 7.68
C ALA A 294 1.61 -6.23 8.33
N SER A 295 1.51 -5.09 7.65
CA SER A 295 1.87 -3.81 8.25
C SER A 295 0.83 -3.44 9.31
N GLU A 296 1.26 -2.89 10.45
CA GLU A 296 0.40 -2.60 11.62
C GLU A 296 -0.53 -1.38 11.41
N ASP A 297 -0.40 -0.72 10.26
CA ASP A 297 -0.81 0.68 10.03
C ASP A 297 -2.28 0.85 9.61
N GLY A 298 -3.07 -0.22 9.75
CA GLY A 298 -4.45 -0.28 9.27
C GLY A 298 -4.54 -0.46 7.75
N THR A 299 -5.63 -1.10 7.31
CA THR A 299 -5.98 -1.41 5.90
C THR A 299 -5.22 -2.56 5.22
N GLY A 300 -4.97 -3.66 5.93
CA GLY A 300 -4.69 -4.95 5.30
C GLY A 300 -3.52 -4.97 4.31
N VAL A 301 -2.47 -4.17 4.49
CA VAL A 301 -1.31 -4.18 3.59
C VAL A 301 -0.38 -5.33 3.98
N LEU A 302 -0.10 -6.24 3.05
CA LEU A 302 0.96 -7.23 3.18
C LEU A 302 2.24 -6.73 2.55
N VAL A 303 3.31 -6.88 3.30
CA VAL A 303 4.67 -6.64 2.84
C VAL A 303 5.38 -7.97 2.76
N SER A 304 6.16 -8.16 1.70
CA SER A 304 6.98 -9.35 1.54
C SER A 304 8.37 -9.02 1.00
N ALA A 305 9.35 -9.80 1.41
CA ALA A 305 10.69 -9.79 0.85
C ALA A 305 11.05 -11.21 0.39
N LEU A 306 11.64 -11.31 -0.81
CA LEU A 306 12.27 -12.53 -1.30
C LEU A 306 13.80 -12.37 -1.20
N ASP A 307 14.41 -13.06 -0.23
CA ASP A 307 15.85 -13.18 -0.12
C ASP A 307 16.34 -14.32 -1.05
N ILE A 308 17.27 -14.00 -1.95
CA ILE A 308 17.95 -14.95 -2.82
C ILE A 308 19.41 -15.02 -2.36
N ARG A 309 19.83 -16.19 -1.89
CA ARG A 309 21.22 -16.51 -1.51
C ARG A 309 21.92 -17.23 -2.66
N SER A 310 23.25 -17.10 -2.73
CA SER A 310 24.07 -17.72 -3.76
C SER A 310 23.59 -17.34 -5.17
N LEU A 311 23.33 -16.06 -5.41
CA LEU A 311 22.72 -15.53 -6.64
C LEU A 311 23.44 -16.03 -7.90
N GLU A 312 22.67 -16.50 -8.89
CA GLU A 312 23.19 -17.02 -10.16
C GLU A 312 22.79 -16.12 -11.33
N ARG A 313 23.51 -16.18 -12.46
CA ARG A 313 23.18 -15.37 -13.65
C ARG A 313 21.77 -15.61 -14.19
N SER A 314 21.27 -16.83 -14.04
CA SER A 314 19.90 -17.17 -14.43
C SER A 314 18.84 -16.49 -13.57
N ASP A 315 19.19 -15.94 -12.39
CA ASP A 315 18.25 -15.26 -11.48
C ASP A 315 17.85 -13.86 -11.92
N PHE A 316 18.64 -13.19 -12.74
CA PHE A 316 18.21 -11.92 -13.32
C PHE A 316 16.98 -12.11 -14.23
N GLY A 317 16.06 -11.15 -14.17
CA GLY A 317 14.81 -11.19 -14.91
C GLY A 317 13.60 -10.69 -14.12
N MET A 318 12.41 -11.00 -14.63
CA MET A 318 11.15 -10.53 -14.07
C MET A 318 10.62 -11.48 -12.99
N TYR A 319 10.21 -10.89 -11.87
CA TYR A 319 9.58 -11.52 -10.75
C TYR A 319 8.17 -10.96 -10.56
N LYS A 320 7.26 -11.83 -10.13
CA LYS A 320 5.89 -11.51 -9.82
C LYS A 320 5.63 -11.89 -8.36
N CYS A 321 5.08 -10.97 -7.58
CA CYS A 321 4.60 -11.26 -6.24
C CYS A 321 3.09 -11.04 -6.17
N HIS A 322 2.35 -11.95 -5.54
CA HIS A 322 0.90 -11.82 -5.39
C HIS A 322 0.43 -12.48 -4.09
N VAL A 323 -0.74 -12.08 -3.60
CA VAL A 323 -1.30 -12.65 -2.37
C VAL A 323 -1.81 -14.07 -2.66
N ARG A 324 -1.57 -15.02 -1.75
CA ARG A 324 -2.05 -16.39 -1.91
C ARG A 324 -3.58 -16.43 -1.90
N GLY A 325 -4.18 -16.92 -2.98
CA GLY A 325 -5.63 -16.95 -3.18
C GLY A 325 -6.20 -15.70 -3.85
N HIS A 326 -5.37 -14.70 -4.18
CA HIS A 326 -5.75 -13.49 -4.90
C HIS A 326 -4.62 -13.04 -5.83
N SER A 327 -4.69 -13.42 -7.12
CA SER A 327 -3.65 -13.16 -8.12
C SER A 327 -3.98 -12.04 -9.10
N ASN A 328 -5.14 -11.39 -8.97
CA ASN A 328 -5.59 -10.34 -9.86
C ASN A 328 -4.75 -9.07 -9.71
N ASP A 329 -4.33 -8.79 -8.48
CA ASP A 329 -3.40 -7.73 -8.14
C ASP A 329 -2.05 -8.34 -7.81
N TYR A 330 -1.01 -7.86 -8.49
CA TYR A 330 0.35 -8.33 -8.28
C TYR A 330 1.36 -7.21 -8.45
N GLY A 331 2.48 -7.33 -7.75
CA GLY A 331 3.65 -6.48 -7.96
C GLY A 331 4.59 -7.15 -8.95
N GLU A 332 5.13 -6.36 -9.87
CA GLU A 332 6.21 -6.80 -10.75
C GLU A 332 7.54 -6.21 -10.30
N ILE A 333 8.56 -7.06 -10.19
CA ILE A 333 9.91 -6.65 -9.82
C ILE A 333 10.87 -7.12 -10.90
N HIS A 334 11.55 -6.17 -11.55
CA HIS A 334 12.59 -6.47 -12.52
C HIS A 334 13.96 -6.49 -11.85
N LEU A 335 14.57 -7.66 -11.72
CA LEU A 335 15.93 -7.80 -11.24
C LEU A 335 16.91 -7.70 -12.42
N VAL A 336 17.65 -6.60 -12.46
CA VAL A 336 18.52 -6.26 -13.59
C VAL A 336 19.97 -6.23 -13.15
N ALA A 337 20.84 -6.86 -13.93
CA ALA A 337 22.27 -6.72 -13.75
C ALA A 337 22.70 -5.36 -14.31
N HIS A 338 23.29 -4.53 -13.47
CA HIS A 338 23.70 -3.17 -13.80
C HIS A 338 25.19 -2.99 -13.57
N SER A 339 25.81 -2.18 -14.41
CA SER A 339 27.23 -1.85 -14.38
C SER A 339 27.37 -0.36 -14.71
N HIS A 340 27.97 0.42 -13.81
CA HIS A 340 28.23 1.83 -14.07
C HIS A 340 29.39 2.03 -15.04
N ALA A 341 30.24 1.01 -15.25
CA ALA A 341 31.30 1.05 -16.25
C ALA A 341 30.79 1.19 -17.69
N ILE A 342 29.53 0.83 -17.96
CA ILE A 342 28.94 0.83 -19.31
C ILE A 342 28.10 2.11 -19.57
N GLY A 343 27.65 2.80 -18.52
CA GLY A 343 26.80 3.99 -18.61
C GLY A 343 27.58 5.30 -18.72
N ARG A 344 26.99 6.32 -19.37
CA ARG A 344 27.47 7.70 -19.23
C ARG A 344 27.06 8.25 -17.86
N PRO A 345 27.95 8.96 -17.15
CA PRO A 345 27.58 9.61 -15.90
C PRO A 345 26.51 10.69 -16.16
N PRO A 346 25.71 11.05 -15.14
CA PRO A 346 24.85 12.23 -15.20
C PRO A 346 25.60 13.48 -15.67
N LEU A 347 24.88 14.44 -16.26
CA LEU A 347 25.51 15.68 -16.77
C LEU A 347 26.04 16.58 -15.65
N SER A 348 25.46 16.49 -14.46
CA SER A 348 25.89 17.22 -13.27
C SER A 348 26.27 16.24 -12.15
N PRO A 349 27.24 16.59 -11.29
CA PRO A 349 27.57 15.76 -10.14
C PRO A 349 26.40 15.71 -9.14
N PRO A 350 26.36 14.68 -8.26
CA PRO A 350 25.43 14.67 -7.14
C PRO A 350 25.54 15.95 -6.29
N GLU A 351 24.41 16.47 -5.83
CA GLU A 351 24.37 17.58 -4.87
C GLU A 351 25.02 17.16 -3.55
N THR A 352 25.73 18.08 -2.90
CA THR A 352 26.19 17.86 -1.52
C THR A 352 24.98 17.79 -0.57
N PRO A 353 25.10 17.13 0.61
CA PRO A 353 24.04 17.14 1.61
C PRO A 353 23.61 18.56 1.99
N LEU A 354 24.55 19.51 2.02
CA LEU A 354 24.28 20.91 2.31
C LEU A 354 23.50 21.61 1.19
N GLU A 355 23.87 21.40 -0.08
CA GLU A 355 23.13 21.92 -1.24
C GLU A 355 21.71 21.36 -1.26
N CYS A 356 21.54 20.06 -1.03
CA CYS A 356 20.22 19.45 -0.96
C CYS A 356 19.39 20.03 0.19
N CYS A 357 19.94 20.16 1.40
CA CYS A 357 19.19 20.67 2.54
C CYS A 357 18.81 22.14 2.40
N SER A 358 19.69 22.97 1.83
CA SER A 358 19.35 24.38 1.57
C SER A 358 18.20 24.53 0.57
N ARG A 359 18.01 23.56 -0.32
CA ARG A 359 16.90 23.50 -1.28
C ARG A 359 15.64 22.82 -0.74
N ALA A 360 15.77 21.75 0.06
CA ALA A 360 14.68 20.83 0.40
C ALA A 360 14.16 20.95 1.84
N VAL A 361 14.88 21.65 2.73
CA VAL A 361 14.53 21.82 4.14
C VAL A 361 14.15 23.28 4.38
N PHE A 362 12.90 23.53 4.76
CA PHE A 362 12.35 24.89 4.86
C PHE A 362 12.85 25.62 6.12
N ARG A 363 13.01 24.92 7.25
CA ARG A 363 13.48 25.52 8.50
C ARG A 363 15.00 25.55 8.60
N ALA A 364 15.57 26.75 8.60
CA ALA A 364 17.03 26.94 8.70
C ALA A 364 17.68 26.27 9.94
N HIS A 365 16.99 26.19 11.08
CA HIS A 365 17.54 25.52 12.27
C HIS A 365 17.66 23.99 12.11
N CYS A 366 16.91 23.42 11.17
CA CYS A 366 16.96 21.99 10.83
C CYS A 366 18.11 21.67 9.86
N HIS A 367 18.75 22.68 9.25
CA HIS A 367 19.94 22.51 8.40
C HIS A 367 21.16 22.02 9.18
N SER A 368 21.16 22.15 10.51
CA SER A 368 22.24 21.68 11.39
C SER A 368 22.56 20.19 11.22
N VAL A 369 21.58 19.39 10.77
CA VAL A 369 21.71 17.95 10.45
C VAL A 369 22.61 17.69 9.24
N CYS A 370 22.73 18.66 8.33
CA CYS A 370 23.41 18.51 7.03
C CYS A 370 24.80 19.15 7.00
N HIS A 371 25.25 19.73 8.10
CA HIS A 371 26.61 20.26 8.24
C HIS A 371 27.55 19.12 8.67
N VAL A 372 28.31 18.62 7.72
CA VAL A 372 29.39 17.66 7.97
C VAL A 372 30.53 18.40 8.69
N GLY A 373 31.09 17.76 9.72
CA GLY A 373 32.31 18.12 10.46
C GLY A 373 32.89 19.54 10.30
N SER A 374 32.43 20.49 11.11
CA SER A 374 33.24 21.65 11.49
C SER A 374 33.43 21.62 13.00
N ASP A 375 34.68 21.68 13.44
CA ASP A 375 35.14 21.09 14.69
C ASP A 375 34.67 21.80 15.97
N ARG A 376 34.63 21.02 17.07
CA ARG A 376 34.35 21.36 18.50
C ARG A 376 32.88 21.51 18.95
N LYS A 377 32.31 20.34 19.27
CA LYS A 377 31.11 20.05 20.11
C LYS A 377 29.75 20.36 19.45
N ARG A 378 29.13 19.27 18.98
CA ARG A 378 27.80 19.12 18.36
C ARG A 378 27.74 19.35 16.84
N GLY A 379 28.58 18.65 16.09
CA GLY A 379 28.28 18.28 14.70
C GLY A 379 27.49 16.97 14.66
N LEU A 380 26.54 16.84 13.73
CA LEU A 380 25.97 15.53 13.44
C LEU A 380 27.04 14.66 12.76
N LYS A 381 27.34 13.52 13.37
CA LYS A 381 27.96 12.41 12.66
C LYS A 381 26.98 11.96 11.57
N PRO A 382 27.43 11.57 10.37
CA PRO A 382 26.63 10.75 9.47
C PRO A 382 26.06 9.58 10.29
N GLY A 383 24.74 9.56 10.50
CA GLY A 383 24.11 8.61 11.43
C GLY A 383 23.72 9.15 12.81
N ASN A 384 23.43 10.43 13.01
CA ASN A 384 22.48 10.82 14.06
C ASN A 384 21.08 10.81 13.43
N PHE A 385 20.40 9.67 13.57
CA PHE A 385 19.14 9.32 12.91
C PHE A 385 17.98 10.27 13.23
N LEU A 386 18.07 11.09 14.28
CA LEU A 386 16.95 11.89 14.75
C LEU A 386 17.25 13.39 14.78
N PRO A 387 16.44 14.21 14.07
CA PRO A 387 16.42 15.64 14.35
C PRO A 387 16.00 15.91 15.80
N GLN A 388 16.56 16.96 16.43
CA GLN A 388 16.05 17.45 17.71
C GLN A 388 14.56 17.80 17.61
N TYR A 389 13.80 17.63 18.71
CA TYR A 389 12.38 17.96 18.82
C TYR A 389 12.12 19.36 18.22
N ARG A 390 11.54 19.40 16.99
CA ARG A 390 11.12 20.54 16.13
C ARG A 390 11.45 20.40 14.63
N CYS A 391 12.14 19.34 14.20
CA CYS A 391 12.37 19.08 12.76
C CYS A 391 11.83 17.72 12.27
N LEU A 392 10.92 17.09 13.01
CA LEU A 392 10.35 15.78 12.65
C LEU A 392 9.42 15.85 11.43
N ASP A 393 8.78 16.99 11.21
CA ASP A 393 7.97 17.28 10.03
C ASP A 393 8.79 17.40 8.75
N GLU A 394 10.09 17.71 8.87
CA GLU A 394 11.04 17.76 7.74
C GLU A 394 11.93 16.52 7.67
N PHE A 395 11.65 15.51 8.50
CA PHE A 395 12.53 14.35 8.67
C PHE A 395 12.74 13.57 7.37
N GLN A 396 11.68 13.38 6.58
CA GLN A 396 11.82 12.71 5.28
C GLN A 396 12.68 13.52 4.29
N SER A 397 12.57 14.85 4.28
CA SER A 397 13.41 15.71 3.44
C SER A 397 14.88 15.63 3.86
N LEU A 398 15.15 15.57 5.17
CA LEU A 398 16.51 15.38 5.71
C LEU A 398 17.08 14.00 5.33
N LEU A 399 16.26 12.94 5.42
CA LEU A 399 16.65 11.59 4.99
C LEU A 399 16.93 11.54 3.48
N ARG A 400 16.13 12.21 2.65
CA ARG A 400 16.37 12.29 1.19
C ARG A 400 17.73 12.92 0.86
N CYS A 401 18.16 13.92 1.62
CA CYS A 401 19.45 14.58 1.40
C CYS A 401 20.64 13.77 1.92
N THR A 402 20.46 12.98 2.99
CA THR A 402 21.54 12.23 3.64
C THR A 402 21.64 10.78 3.19
N LEU A 403 20.55 10.22 2.64
CA LEU A 403 20.45 8.84 2.15
C LEU A 403 20.25 8.78 0.63
N SER A 404 20.50 9.87 -0.09
CA SER A 404 20.42 9.90 -1.54
C SER A 404 21.18 8.70 -2.13
N GLU A 405 20.53 8.00 -3.06
CA GLU A 405 21.03 6.77 -3.71
C GLU A 405 21.09 5.52 -2.83
N MET A 406 20.62 5.53 -1.57
CA MET A 406 20.69 4.34 -0.71
C MET A 406 19.39 3.55 -0.74
N ASN A 407 19.48 2.28 -1.13
CA ASN A 407 18.36 1.34 -1.11
C ASN A 407 18.55 0.32 0.03
N SER A 408 18.02 0.64 1.21
CA SER A 408 18.03 -0.29 2.35
C SER A 408 16.64 -0.85 2.70
N ALA A 409 15.61 -0.50 1.92
CA ALA A 409 14.23 -0.94 2.13
C ALA A 409 14.10 -2.46 2.16
N ALA A 410 14.79 -3.17 1.27
CA ALA A 410 14.73 -4.62 1.22
C ALA A 410 15.26 -5.27 2.52
N CYS A 411 16.33 -4.74 3.09
CA CYS A 411 16.82 -5.16 4.40
C CYS A 411 15.83 -4.81 5.52
N CYS A 412 15.24 -3.62 5.51
CA CYS A 412 14.25 -3.21 6.51
C CYS A 412 13.00 -4.10 6.51
N ILE A 413 12.51 -4.48 5.34
CA ILE A 413 11.40 -5.43 5.19
C ILE A 413 11.79 -6.79 5.79
N ARG A 414 13.01 -7.27 5.55
CA ARG A 414 13.53 -8.51 6.18
C ARG A 414 13.60 -8.40 7.70
N LYS A 415 13.86 -7.21 8.22
CA LYS A 415 13.83 -6.88 9.67
C LYS A 415 12.43 -6.59 10.20
N LYS A 416 11.38 -6.74 9.38
CA LYS A 416 9.97 -6.49 9.71
C LYS A 416 9.70 -5.05 10.14
N VAL A 417 10.43 -4.07 9.58
CA VAL A 417 10.11 -2.65 9.76
C VAL A 417 8.75 -2.38 9.07
N PRO A 418 7.75 -1.81 9.75
CA PRO A 418 6.45 -1.50 9.18
C PRO A 418 6.55 -0.72 7.87
N TYR A 419 5.60 -0.94 6.97
CA TYR A 419 5.62 -0.35 5.64
C TYR A 419 5.70 1.18 5.68
N HIS A 420 4.88 1.82 6.51
CA HIS A 420 4.89 3.27 6.66
C HIS A 420 6.22 3.83 7.19
N CYS A 421 7.03 2.98 7.85
CA CYS A 421 8.35 3.35 8.37
C CYS A 421 9.48 3.12 7.36
N LEU A 422 9.22 2.48 6.20
CA LEU A 422 10.24 2.22 5.19
C LEU A 422 10.81 3.49 4.56
N GLY A 423 10.15 4.64 4.69
CA GLY A 423 10.72 5.94 4.32
C GLY A 423 11.98 6.31 5.11
N MET A 424 12.25 5.66 6.25
CA MET A 424 13.53 5.78 6.97
C MET A 424 14.65 4.93 6.35
N CYS A 425 14.30 3.96 5.51
CA CYS A 425 15.23 3.01 4.90
C CYS A 425 15.58 3.36 3.46
N ASP A 426 14.66 3.99 2.74
CA ASP A 426 14.83 4.38 1.35
C ASP A 426 13.93 5.58 1.04
N SER A 427 14.53 6.60 0.43
CA SER A 427 13.87 7.85 0.03
C SER A 427 12.67 7.70 -0.90
N ASN A 428 12.57 6.56 -1.60
CA ASN A 428 11.47 6.22 -2.51
C ASN A 428 10.17 5.86 -1.77
N TYR A 429 10.23 5.66 -0.45
CA TYR A 429 9.07 5.39 0.38
C TYR A 429 8.64 6.66 1.12
N GLU A 430 7.32 6.89 1.21
CA GLU A 430 6.77 8.00 1.97
C GLU A 430 6.76 7.71 3.47
N LEU A 431 7.20 8.70 4.27
CA LEU A 431 7.13 8.67 5.73
C LEU A 431 6.14 9.77 6.15
N THR A 432 4.92 9.41 6.53
CA THR A 432 3.89 10.39 6.91
C THR A 432 4.20 11.02 8.27
N THR A 433 3.92 12.32 8.41
CA THR A 433 4.21 13.12 9.61
C THR A 433 3.52 12.62 10.89
N LEU A 434 2.32 12.03 10.77
CA LEU A 434 1.58 11.48 11.90
C LEU A 434 2.21 10.21 12.49
N ASN A 435 3.00 9.46 11.69
CA ASN A 435 3.49 8.14 12.06
C ASN A 435 5.00 8.10 12.35
N GLY A 436 5.74 9.16 12.02
CA GLY A 436 7.21 9.20 12.16
C GLY A 436 7.71 8.97 13.59
N HIS A 437 6.93 9.34 14.61
CA HIS A 437 7.25 9.07 16.02
C HIS A 437 7.19 7.58 16.39
N ASN A 438 6.22 6.85 15.85
CA ASN A 438 6.07 5.40 16.13
C ASN A 438 7.19 4.61 15.46
N CYS A 439 7.68 5.09 14.31
CA CYS A 439 8.79 4.46 13.61
C CYS A 439 10.12 4.46 14.36
N LEU A 440 10.29 5.30 15.38
CA LEU A 440 11.56 5.43 16.11
C LEU A 440 11.98 4.16 16.85
N GLU A 441 11.02 3.31 17.22
CA GLU A 441 11.32 2.00 17.82
C GLU A 441 12.15 1.10 16.89
N HIS A 442 12.08 1.34 15.57
CA HIS A 442 12.81 0.58 14.56
C HIS A 442 14.16 1.21 14.17
N GLU A 443 14.58 2.31 14.81
CA GLU A 443 15.84 3.02 14.49
C GLU A 443 17.04 2.07 14.42
N SER A 444 17.17 1.15 15.37
CA SER A 444 18.30 0.21 15.44
C SER A 444 18.36 -0.72 14.22
N HIS A 445 17.21 -1.24 13.77
CA HIS A 445 17.10 -2.07 12.59
C HIS A 445 17.41 -1.28 11.32
N VAL A 446 16.89 -0.05 11.22
CA VAL A 446 17.14 0.82 10.07
C VAL A 446 18.62 1.14 9.96
N ARG A 447 19.28 1.55 11.04
CA ARG A 447 20.73 1.80 11.05
C ARG A 447 21.55 0.59 10.63
N GLN A 448 21.20 -0.60 11.11
CA GLN A 448 21.89 -1.82 10.70
C GLN A 448 21.78 -2.04 9.19
N CYS A 449 20.60 -1.81 8.61
CA CYS A 449 20.37 -1.93 7.18
C CYS A 449 21.09 -0.85 6.36
N GLN A 450 21.17 0.38 6.87
CA GLN A 450 21.93 1.46 6.23
C GLN A 450 23.44 1.15 6.23
N ILE A 451 23.99 0.65 7.34
CA ILE A 451 25.39 0.23 7.42
C ILE A 451 25.66 -0.93 6.44
N GLU A 452 24.74 -1.90 6.32
CA GLU A 452 24.86 -2.97 5.34
C GLU A 452 24.94 -2.42 3.91
N ALA A 453 24.12 -1.42 3.56
CA ALA A 453 24.14 -0.78 2.24
C ALA A 453 25.40 0.07 2.01
N ILE A 454 25.82 0.87 3.00
CA ILE A 454 27.04 1.70 2.93
C ILE A 454 28.28 0.81 2.72
N ASN A 455 28.35 -0.33 3.40
CA ASN A 455 29.49 -1.25 3.26
C ASN A 455 29.62 -1.88 1.86
N LEU A 456 28.59 -1.79 1.01
CA LEU A 456 28.63 -2.27 -0.38
C LEU A 456 29.10 -1.18 -1.37
N ARG A 457 29.09 0.09 -0.96
CA ARG A 457 29.55 1.20 -1.80
C ARG A 457 31.07 1.25 -1.86
N PRO A 458 31.63 1.89 -2.90
CA PRO A 458 33.06 2.10 -2.98
C PRO A 458 33.55 3.01 -1.86
N GLU A 459 34.83 2.89 -1.52
CA GLU A 459 35.49 3.90 -0.69
C GLU A 459 35.66 5.21 -1.46
N ALA A 460 35.76 6.32 -0.73
CA ALA A 460 36.07 7.60 -1.33
C ALA A 460 37.44 7.56 -2.02
N VAL A 461 37.62 8.39 -3.04
CA VAL A 461 38.91 8.52 -3.73
C VAL A 461 39.94 9.11 -2.78
N SER A 462 40.99 8.34 -2.46
CA SER A 462 42.14 8.77 -1.66
C SER A 462 43.31 9.24 -2.53
N ASP A 463 44.19 10.06 -1.93
CA ASP A 463 45.45 10.50 -2.52
C ASP A 463 45.33 11.09 -3.93
N LEU A 464 44.29 11.91 -4.14
CA LEU A 464 44.07 12.61 -5.39
C LEU A 464 45.15 13.69 -5.59
N HIS A 465 46.11 13.38 -6.46
CA HIS A 465 47.19 14.25 -6.85
C HIS A 465 46.94 14.90 -8.20
N ILE A 466 47.27 16.19 -8.27
CA ILE A 466 47.07 17.00 -9.46
C ILE A 466 48.43 17.49 -9.96
N ARG A 467 48.67 17.33 -11.25
CA ARG A 467 49.81 17.92 -11.94
C ARG A 467 49.30 18.78 -13.09
N THR A 468 49.65 20.05 -13.09
CA THR A 468 49.28 20.98 -14.15
C THR A 468 50.38 21.02 -15.20
N GLU A 469 50.05 20.61 -16.42
CA GLU A 469 50.83 20.79 -17.65
C GLU A 469 50.21 21.96 -18.45
N VAL A 470 50.85 22.39 -19.55
CA VAL A 470 50.34 23.49 -20.37
C VAL A 470 48.92 23.19 -20.86
N ASP A 471 47.95 23.99 -20.43
CA ASP A 471 46.49 23.87 -20.70
C ASP A 471 45.83 22.51 -20.34
N THR A 472 46.55 21.65 -19.62
CA THR A 472 46.13 20.29 -19.30
C THR A 472 46.38 19.95 -17.83
N THR A 473 45.35 19.51 -17.14
CA THR A 473 45.42 19.02 -15.76
C THR A 473 45.43 17.51 -15.76
N VAL A 474 46.48 16.91 -15.24
CA VAL A 474 46.64 15.46 -15.07
C VAL A 474 46.30 15.11 -13.63
N LEU A 475 45.31 14.24 -13.47
CA LEU A 475 44.86 13.70 -12.18
C LEU A 475 45.41 12.29 -12.02
N ASN A 476 45.87 11.96 -10.81
CA ASN A 476 46.18 10.59 -10.40
C ASN A 476 45.63 10.35 -9.00
N TRP A 477 45.11 9.16 -8.73
CA TRP A 477 44.61 8.78 -7.40
C TRP A 477 44.88 7.30 -7.12
N GLU A 478 44.64 6.86 -5.89
CA GLU A 478 44.73 5.45 -5.52
C GLU A 478 43.45 4.67 -5.87
N HIS A 479 43.58 3.36 -6.02
CA HIS A 479 42.43 2.51 -6.31
C HIS A 479 41.51 2.43 -5.09
N SER A 480 40.26 2.88 -5.24
CA SER A 480 39.22 2.76 -4.21
C SER A 480 38.65 1.33 -4.17
N ASP A 481 38.59 0.72 -2.97
CA ASP A 481 37.98 -0.61 -2.81
C ASP A 481 36.53 -0.61 -3.31
N LYS A 482 36.11 -1.72 -3.93
CA LYS A 482 34.78 -1.92 -4.58
C LYS A 482 34.41 -0.92 -5.67
N ALA A 483 35.33 -0.07 -6.13
CA ALA A 483 35.07 0.83 -7.26
C ALA A 483 35.05 0.07 -8.57
N GLU A 484 33.96 0.21 -9.32
CA GLU A 484 33.83 -0.34 -10.66
C GLU A 484 34.31 0.68 -11.71
N VAL A 485 33.97 1.95 -11.50
CA VAL A 485 34.28 3.05 -12.40
C VAL A 485 34.46 4.35 -11.61
N TYR A 486 35.21 5.29 -12.17
CA TYR A 486 35.33 6.65 -11.67
C TYR A 486 34.55 7.59 -12.58
N HIS A 487 33.62 8.33 -11.99
CA HIS A 487 32.99 9.47 -12.65
C HIS A 487 33.81 10.72 -12.39
N VAL A 488 34.24 11.37 -13.47
CA VAL A 488 35.01 12.61 -13.41
C VAL A 488 34.15 13.73 -13.97
N TYR A 489 33.91 14.73 -13.13
CA TYR A 489 33.19 15.94 -13.48
C TYR A 489 34.15 17.11 -13.51
N HIS A 490 34.01 17.99 -14.49
CA HIS A 490 34.81 19.21 -14.54
C HIS A 490 34.03 20.37 -15.15
N ARG A 491 34.35 21.58 -14.69
CA ARG A 491 33.84 22.81 -15.28
C ARG A 491 34.89 23.91 -15.24
N ARG A 492 34.57 25.02 -15.92
CA ARG A 492 35.37 26.23 -15.96
C ARG A 492 34.51 27.44 -15.63
N ARG A 493 34.97 28.33 -14.77
CA ARG A 493 34.35 29.62 -14.42
C ARG A 493 32.88 29.46 -14.03
N LYS A 494 32.57 28.42 -13.24
CA LYS A 494 31.19 28.06 -12.83
C LYS A 494 30.23 27.84 -14.01
N GLY A 495 30.75 27.49 -15.19
CA GLY A 495 29.96 27.11 -16.35
C GLY A 495 29.32 25.73 -16.23
N ALA A 496 28.74 25.23 -17.33
CA ALA A 496 28.13 23.90 -17.37
C ALA A 496 29.14 22.78 -17.07
N TRP A 497 28.69 21.80 -16.28
CA TRP A 497 29.44 20.59 -15.99
C TRP A 497 29.65 19.75 -17.26
N LYS A 498 30.86 19.21 -17.38
CA LYS A 498 31.20 18.15 -18.32
C LYS A 498 31.56 16.91 -17.51
N SER A 499 31.17 15.75 -17.98
CA SER A 499 31.39 14.49 -17.27
C SER A 499 31.82 13.37 -18.21
N PHE A 500 32.62 12.46 -17.67
CA PHE A 500 33.00 11.22 -18.33
C PHE A 500 33.32 10.14 -17.29
N SER A 501 33.26 8.88 -17.70
CA SER A 501 33.55 7.72 -16.88
C SER A 501 34.83 7.03 -17.36
N LEU A 502 35.61 6.49 -16.42
CA LEU A 502 36.83 5.74 -16.73
C LEU A 502 37.15 4.73 -15.61
N THR A 503 37.83 3.64 -15.97
CA THR A 503 38.19 2.56 -15.02
C THR A 503 39.61 2.67 -14.47
N LYS A 504 40.45 3.50 -15.10
CA LYS A 504 41.82 3.78 -14.67
C LYS A 504 41.83 4.73 -13.45
N THR A 505 42.96 4.89 -12.80
CA THR A 505 43.13 5.85 -11.71
C THR A 505 43.84 7.14 -12.16
N THR A 506 43.72 7.46 -13.45
CA THR A 506 44.33 8.65 -14.06
C THR A 506 43.41 9.27 -15.09
N ALA A 507 43.36 10.60 -15.11
CA ALA A 507 42.56 11.36 -16.07
C ALA A 507 43.30 12.60 -16.54
N ARG A 508 43.00 13.03 -17.78
CA ARG A 508 43.52 14.27 -18.35
C ARG A 508 42.36 15.18 -18.72
N ILE A 509 42.38 16.39 -18.18
CA ILE A 509 41.30 17.37 -18.36
C ILE A 509 41.91 18.66 -18.93
N LYS A 510 41.22 19.25 -19.90
CA LYS A 510 41.61 20.56 -20.45
C LYS A 510 40.74 21.65 -19.88
N ASN A 511 41.33 22.81 -19.57
CA ASN A 511 40.61 24.03 -19.24
C ASN A 511 39.56 23.84 -18.11
N ALA A 512 39.99 23.37 -16.93
CA ALA A 512 39.13 23.24 -15.76
C ALA A 512 39.69 24.03 -14.57
N ASP A 513 38.79 24.64 -13.78
CA ASP A 513 39.11 25.24 -12.47
C ASP A 513 38.35 24.56 -11.33
N GLU A 514 37.48 23.60 -11.64
CA GLU A 514 36.81 22.78 -10.65
C GLU A 514 36.64 21.37 -11.19
N ILE A 515 37.02 20.38 -10.39
CA ILE A 515 37.02 18.97 -10.75
C ILE A 515 36.49 18.16 -9.56
N LEU A 516 35.63 17.18 -9.86
CA LEU A 516 35.20 16.14 -8.94
C LEU A 516 35.59 14.78 -9.48
N VAL A 517 36.08 13.92 -8.58
CA VAL A 517 36.26 12.49 -8.86
C VAL A 517 35.41 11.70 -7.86
N ILE A 518 34.60 10.79 -8.38
CA ILE A 518 33.68 9.97 -7.59
C ILE A 518 33.89 8.50 -7.97
N ALA A 519 34.18 7.65 -6.99
CA ALA A 519 34.18 6.21 -7.17
C ALA A 519 32.74 5.70 -7.17
N VAL A 520 32.38 4.85 -8.14
CA VAL A 520 31.00 4.37 -8.34
C VAL A 520 31.00 2.87 -8.61
N ASN A 521 30.00 2.19 -8.04
CA ASN A 521 29.63 0.83 -8.42
C ASN A 521 28.10 0.71 -8.48
N ALA A 522 27.57 -0.47 -8.79
CA ALA A 522 26.12 -0.68 -8.92
C ALA A 522 25.31 -0.57 -7.61
N TYR A 523 25.96 -0.38 -6.44
CA TYR A 523 25.31 -0.08 -5.16
C TYR A 523 25.26 1.42 -4.83
N GLY A 524 25.88 2.27 -5.66
CA GLY A 524 25.87 3.72 -5.53
C GLY A 524 27.25 4.35 -5.61
N SER A 525 27.29 5.65 -5.34
CA SER A 525 28.51 6.45 -5.33
C SER A 525 29.15 6.56 -3.94
N ALA A 526 30.47 6.69 -3.91
CA ALA A 526 31.21 7.14 -2.74
C ALA A 526 31.08 8.66 -2.54
N SER A 527 31.55 9.17 -1.41
CA SER A 527 31.71 10.63 -1.22
C SER A 527 32.60 11.22 -2.32
N ALA A 528 32.16 12.35 -2.89
CA ALA A 528 32.89 13.02 -3.94
C ALA A 528 34.16 13.68 -3.41
N ASN A 529 35.29 13.48 -4.10
CA ASN A 529 36.51 14.25 -3.85
C ASN A 529 36.51 15.49 -4.75
N ARG A 530 36.37 16.68 -4.16
CA ARG A 530 36.18 17.96 -4.86
C ARG A 530 37.43 18.82 -4.70
N ILE A 531 37.96 19.26 -5.83
CA ILE A 531 39.14 20.13 -5.92
C ILE A 531 38.80 21.36 -6.77
N ALA A 532 39.25 22.52 -6.32
CA ALA A 532 39.07 23.80 -7.00
C ALA A 532 40.41 24.50 -7.18
N PHE A 533 40.59 25.22 -8.27
CA PHE A 533 41.78 26.02 -8.54
C PHE A 533 41.57 27.44 -8.01
N GLU A 534 42.18 27.73 -6.86
CA GLU A 534 42.04 28.99 -6.15
C GLU A 534 43.43 29.52 -5.77
N GLY A 535 43.66 30.83 -5.89
CA GLY A 535 44.92 31.44 -5.43
C GLY A 535 46.19 30.90 -6.11
N ASN A 536 46.09 30.44 -7.38
CA ASN A 536 47.17 29.81 -8.15
C ASN A 536 47.59 28.40 -7.66
N GLU A 537 46.78 27.78 -6.80
CA GLU A 537 46.97 26.41 -6.33
C GLU A 537 45.67 25.61 -6.43
N TRP A 538 45.78 24.28 -6.41
CA TRP A 538 44.62 23.42 -6.28
C TRP A 538 44.33 23.16 -4.81
N VAL A 539 43.14 23.55 -4.36
CA VAL A 539 42.66 23.36 -3.00
C VAL A 539 41.60 22.27 -3.01
N GLY A 540 41.79 21.23 -2.19
CA GLY A 540 40.77 20.21 -1.95
C GLY A 540 39.91 20.59 -0.75
N ASN A 541 38.60 20.44 -0.88
CA ASN A 541 37.72 20.44 0.28
C ASN A 541 37.67 19.02 0.82
N TYR A 542 38.25 18.80 2.00
CA TYR A 542 37.84 17.71 2.86
C TYR A 542 36.53 18.18 3.52
N ASP A 543 35.39 17.92 2.88
CA ASP A 543 34.09 18.01 3.55
C ASP A 543 33.96 16.93 4.64
#